data_AF-A0A354P1R2-F1
#
_entry.id   AF-A0A354P1R2-F1
#
_cell.length_a   1.000
_cell.length_b   1.000
_cell.length_c   1.000
_cell.angle_alpha   90.00
_cell.angle_beta   90.00
_cell.angle_gamma   90.00
#
_symmetry.space_group_name_H-M   'P 1'
#
loop_
_entity.id
_entity.type
_entity.pdbx_description
1 polymer ?
#
loop_
_entity_poly.entity_id
_entity_poly.type
_entity_poly.pdbx_seq_one_letter_code
_entity_poly.pdbx_strand_id
1 'polypeptide(L)'
;MASQLRGYLKTLEKRLHLDPGERDKILVELETHIEDRTQDLIDEGKSSDEAVQDALSGLGSYRALAGQFYEVHSRGSWHHTALAVLPHILLAFTYAFHLWKNPVWVGAMLTIAIGTSVVGWRKGRPRWTYPWLGYSLVAPIVSWGLAMSAVGYGAWVVLTQGTLPLSIPIYIASFVYIGFSLWIVIRFVSRVARPDWVMA
;
A
#
# COMPACT_ATOMS: atom_id res chain seq x y z
N MET A 1 10.34 0.71 44.44
CA MET A 1 9.28 0.29 43.47
C MET A 1 9.03 1.23 42.27
N ALA A 2 8.18 2.26 42.38
CA ALA A 2 7.57 2.92 41.20
C ALA A 2 8.53 3.72 40.28
N SER A 3 9.67 4.19 40.79
CA SER A 3 10.62 5.00 40.01
C SER A 3 11.46 4.16 39.03
N GLN A 4 11.86 2.94 39.41
CA GLN A 4 12.64 2.03 38.56
C GLN A 4 11.79 1.48 37.41
N LEU A 5 10.57 1.05 37.71
CA LEU A 5 9.60 0.58 36.72
C LEU A 5 9.29 1.67 35.67
N ARG A 6 8.95 2.89 36.13
CA ARG A 6 8.73 4.04 35.22
C ARG A 6 9.95 4.36 34.36
N GLY A 7 11.17 4.24 34.92
CA GLY A 7 12.41 4.45 34.17
C GLY A 7 12.60 3.43 33.04
N TYR A 8 12.32 2.16 33.33
CA TYR A 8 12.37 1.08 32.35
C TYR A 8 11.33 1.27 31.25
N LEU A 9 10.05 1.45 31.61
CA LEU A 9 8.95 1.63 30.65
C LEU A 9 9.15 2.88 29.78
N LYS A 10 9.59 4.01 30.34
CA LYS A 10 9.91 5.22 29.58
C LYS A 10 11.05 5.04 28.59
N THR A 11 12.01 4.15 28.90
CA THR A 11 13.11 3.82 27.99
C THR A 11 12.65 2.85 26.89
N LEU A 12 11.75 1.93 27.23
CA LEU A 12 11.11 1.01 26.30
C LEU A 12 10.20 1.75 25.32
N GLU A 13 9.35 2.66 25.80
CA GLU A 13 8.44 3.51 25.01
C GLU A 13 9.20 4.24 23.90
N LYS A 14 10.35 4.85 24.23
CA LYS A 14 11.19 5.57 23.25
C LYS A 14 11.76 4.69 22.15
N ARG A 15 11.76 3.36 22.33
CA ARG A 15 12.32 2.39 21.38
C ARG A 15 11.26 1.52 20.71
N LEU A 16 10.03 1.55 21.22
CA LEU A 16 8.88 0.86 20.66
C LEU A 16 8.34 1.70 19.50
N HIS A 17 8.88 1.47 18.29
CA HIS A 17 8.43 2.13 17.06
C HIS A 17 7.15 1.48 16.52
N LEU A 18 6.08 1.52 17.31
CA LEU A 18 4.75 1.00 16.97
C LEU A 18 3.73 2.13 16.88
N ASP A 19 2.54 1.82 16.36
CA ASP A 19 1.42 2.76 16.37
C ASP A 19 1.12 3.21 17.80
N PRO A 20 0.79 4.50 18.06
CA PRO A 20 0.55 5.00 19.40
C PRO A 20 -0.49 4.19 20.19
N GLY A 21 -1.57 3.73 19.54
CA GLY A 21 -2.63 2.98 20.22
C GLY A 21 -2.23 1.55 20.58
N GLU A 22 -1.33 0.95 19.82
CA GLU A 22 -0.79 -0.40 20.08
C GLU A 22 0.34 -0.36 21.11
N ARG A 23 1.21 0.66 21.01
CA ARG A 23 2.26 0.95 21.97
C ARG A 23 1.70 1.14 23.38
N ASP A 24 0.68 1.98 23.52
CA ASP A 24 0.12 2.30 24.84
C ASP A 24 -0.54 1.06 25.48
N LYS A 25 -1.20 0.20 24.69
CA LYS A 25 -1.72 -1.08 25.17
C LYS A 25 -0.60 -2.01 25.66
N ILE A 26 0.46 -2.17 24.87
CA ILE A 26 1.59 -3.02 25.24
C ILE A 26 2.25 -2.51 26.52
N LEU A 27 2.40 -1.20 26.68
CA LEU A 27 2.98 -0.61 27.90
C LEU A 27 2.11 -0.87 29.13
N VAL A 28 0.79 -0.72 29.02
CA VAL A 28 -0.15 -1.03 30.11
C VAL A 28 -0.10 -2.52 30.47
N GLU A 29 -0.10 -3.40 29.48
CA GLU A 29 -0.01 -4.85 29.72
C GLU A 29 1.31 -5.24 30.38
N LEU A 30 2.43 -4.62 29.97
CA LEU A 30 3.73 -4.86 30.58
C LEU A 30 3.80 -4.33 32.02
N GLU A 31 3.20 -3.16 32.29
CA GLU A 31 3.11 -2.58 33.63
C GLU A 31 2.35 -3.51 34.56
N THR A 32 1.14 -3.93 34.16
CA THR A 32 0.32 -4.89 34.92
C THR A 32 1.06 -6.21 35.16
N HIS A 33 1.70 -6.77 34.13
CA HIS A 33 2.46 -8.01 34.28
C HIS A 33 3.63 -7.91 35.26
N ILE A 34 4.34 -6.77 35.27
CA ILE A 34 5.44 -6.54 36.21
C ILE A 34 4.91 -6.33 37.63
N GLU A 35 3.79 -5.61 37.78
CA GLU A 35 3.14 -5.43 39.08
C GLU A 35 2.69 -6.78 39.66
N ASP A 36 2.03 -7.62 38.86
CA ASP A 36 1.60 -8.96 39.26
C ASP A 36 2.79 -9.83 39.68
N ARG A 37 3.85 -9.90 38.85
CA ARG A 37 5.06 -10.68 39.21
C ARG A 37 5.81 -10.12 40.40
N THR A 38 5.79 -8.80 40.59
CA THR A 38 6.39 -8.19 41.80
C THR A 38 5.62 -8.60 43.04
N GLN A 39 4.29 -8.63 42.97
CA GLN A 39 3.44 -9.04 44.09
C GLN A 39 3.64 -10.52 44.43
N ASP A 40 3.69 -11.40 43.43
CA ASP A 40 3.99 -12.83 43.64
C ASP A 40 5.31 -13.02 44.40
N LEU A 41 6.35 -12.28 44.01
CA LEU A 41 7.68 -12.37 44.63
C LEU A 41 7.70 -11.82 46.06
N ILE A 42 6.90 -10.81 46.36
CA ILE A 42 6.72 -10.27 47.72
C ILE A 42 5.99 -11.31 48.59
N ASP A 43 4.97 -11.96 48.05
CA ASP A 43 4.20 -13.00 48.74
C ASP A 43 5.07 -14.25 48.99
N GLU A 44 6.05 -14.52 48.12
CA GLU A 44 7.12 -15.52 48.33
C GLU A 44 8.18 -15.10 49.37
N GLY A 45 8.07 -13.89 49.92
CA GLY A 45 8.91 -13.39 51.02
C GLY A 45 10.11 -12.54 50.60
N LYS A 46 10.21 -12.12 49.34
CA LYS A 46 11.25 -11.17 48.90
C LYS A 46 10.94 -9.75 49.34
N SER A 47 11.99 -8.96 49.52
CA SER A 47 11.82 -7.53 49.77
C SER A 47 11.27 -6.83 48.52
N SER A 48 10.48 -5.79 48.73
CA SER A 48 9.90 -4.92 47.70
C SER A 48 10.86 -4.56 46.56
N ASP A 49 12.10 -4.16 46.89
CA ASP A 49 13.05 -3.70 45.89
C ASP A 49 13.76 -4.86 45.17
N GLU A 50 14.00 -5.98 45.85
CA GLU A 50 14.52 -7.20 45.21
C GLU A 50 13.49 -7.82 44.27
N ALA A 51 12.21 -7.82 44.65
CA ALA A 51 11.12 -8.34 43.83
C ALA A 51 11.00 -7.58 42.50
N VAL A 52 11.09 -6.24 42.53
CA VAL A 52 11.06 -5.42 41.31
C VAL A 52 12.29 -5.66 40.44
N GLN A 53 13.48 -5.75 41.05
CA GLN A 53 14.70 -6.01 40.31
C GLN A 53 14.67 -7.39 39.62
N ASP A 54 14.17 -8.41 40.32
CA ASP A 54 14.04 -9.77 39.82
C ASP A 54 12.99 -9.85 38.70
N ALA A 55 11.82 -9.22 38.87
CA ALA A 55 10.80 -9.12 37.82
C ALA A 55 11.32 -8.42 36.55
N LEU A 56 12.06 -7.31 36.70
CA LEU A 56 12.69 -6.61 35.56
C LEU A 56 13.79 -7.44 34.90
N SER A 57 14.54 -8.22 35.67
CA SER A 57 15.59 -9.11 35.17
C SER A 57 15.01 -10.25 34.33
N GLY A 58 13.83 -10.76 34.69
CA GLY A 58 13.12 -11.82 33.97
C GLY A 58 12.63 -11.40 32.58
N LEU A 59 12.27 -10.13 32.40
CA LEU A 59 11.92 -9.54 31.09
C LEU A 59 13.13 -9.31 30.20
N GLY A 60 14.34 -9.27 30.78
CA GLY A 60 15.58 -9.02 30.07
C GLY A 60 15.75 -7.56 29.61
N SER A 61 16.68 -7.37 28.66
CA SER A 61 17.02 -6.02 28.21
C SER A 61 15.88 -5.37 27.41
N TYR A 62 15.58 -4.11 27.70
CA TYR A 62 14.60 -3.31 26.96
C TYR A 62 14.86 -3.29 25.43
N ARG A 63 16.11 -3.49 24.99
CA ARG A 63 16.46 -3.58 23.56
C ARG A 63 15.98 -4.88 22.93
N ALA A 64 16.21 -6.01 23.60
CA ALA A 64 15.76 -7.31 23.13
C ALA A 64 14.22 -7.37 23.10
N LEU A 65 13.59 -6.87 24.16
CA LEU A 65 12.13 -6.82 24.27
C LEU A 65 11.50 -5.94 23.18
N ALA A 66 12.01 -4.72 22.97
CA ALA A 66 11.54 -3.85 21.89
C ALA A 66 11.74 -4.48 20.49
N GLY A 67 12.85 -5.20 20.29
CA GLY A 67 13.13 -5.92 19.05
C GLY A 67 12.13 -7.03 18.76
N GLN A 68 11.78 -7.84 19.77
CA GLN A 68 10.78 -8.91 19.65
C GLN A 68 9.37 -8.35 19.38
N PHE A 69 8.98 -7.30 20.10
CA PHE A 69 7.71 -6.62 19.83
C PHE A 69 7.67 -6.05 18.42
N TYR A 70 8.75 -5.42 17.96
CA TYR A 70 8.87 -4.95 16.59
C TYR A 70 8.79 -6.09 15.59
N GLU A 71 9.44 -7.23 15.82
CA GLU A 71 9.38 -8.37 14.90
C GLU A 71 7.97 -8.95 14.75
N VAL A 72 7.23 -9.03 15.86
CA VAL A 72 5.85 -9.58 15.86
C VAL A 72 4.85 -8.59 15.27
N HIS A 73 5.00 -7.29 15.54
CA HIS A 73 4.03 -6.26 15.16
C HIS A 73 4.39 -5.53 13.84
N SER A 74 5.66 -5.49 13.44
CA SER A 74 6.12 -4.91 12.16
C SER A 74 5.88 -5.84 10.96
N ARG A 75 4.89 -6.74 11.03
CA ARG A 75 4.49 -7.64 9.94
C ARG A 75 3.88 -6.96 8.70
N GLY A 76 3.96 -5.63 8.61
CA GLY A 76 3.81 -4.94 7.33
C GLY A 76 5.06 -5.19 6.49
N SER A 77 5.09 -6.26 5.69
CA SER A 77 6.30 -6.64 4.95
C SER A 77 6.80 -5.45 4.13
N TRP A 78 8.02 -5.00 4.40
CA TRP A 78 8.67 -3.95 3.63
C TRP A 78 8.66 -4.24 2.12
N HIS A 79 8.58 -5.53 1.75
CA HIS A 79 8.36 -5.96 0.38
C HIS A 79 7.04 -5.45 -0.21
N HIS A 80 5.94 -5.43 0.54
CA HIS A 80 4.67 -4.88 0.08
C HIS A 80 4.76 -3.36 -0.12
N THR A 81 5.39 -2.65 0.81
CA THR A 81 5.59 -1.20 0.70
C THR A 81 6.50 -0.85 -0.48
N ALA A 82 7.64 -1.53 -0.60
CA ALA A 82 8.57 -1.34 -1.71
C ALA A 82 7.89 -1.62 -3.05
N LEU A 83 7.13 -2.72 -3.16
CA LEU A 83 6.43 -3.08 -4.39
C LEU A 83 5.27 -2.12 -4.69
N ALA A 84 4.63 -1.52 -3.69
CA ALA A 84 3.59 -0.49 -3.88
C ALA A 84 4.16 0.85 -4.37
N VAL A 85 5.37 1.22 -3.92
CA VAL A 85 6.02 2.49 -4.28
C VAL A 85 6.77 2.38 -5.62
N LEU A 86 7.25 1.19 -5.98
CA LEU A 86 8.02 0.93 -7.19
C LEU A 86 7.44 1.52 -8.50
N PRO A 87 6.12 1.44 -8.80
CA PRO A 87 5.62 2.02 -10.04
C PRO A 87 5.73 3.54 -10.10
N HIS A 88 5.69 4.23 -8.95
CA HIS A 88 5.87 5.68 -8.87
C HIS A 88 7.32 6.06 -9.15
N ILE A 89 8.27 5.29 -8.61
CA ILE A 89 9.70 5.47 -8.86
C ILE A 89 10.02 5.24 -10.35
N LEU A 90 9.49 4.17 -10.95
CA LEU A 90 9.67 3.88 -12.37
C LEU A 90 9.11 4.99 -13.26
N LEU A 91 7.93 5.53 -12.91
CA LEU A 91 7.36 6.67 -13.61
C LEU A 91 8.24 7.91 -13.49
N ALA A 92 8.71 8.24 -12.28
CA ALA A 92 9.58 9.38 -12.03
C ALA A 92 10.88 9.28 -12.85
N PHE A 93 11.50 8.10 -12.89
CA PHE A 93 12.69 7.87 -13.73
C PHE A 93 12.40 8.01 -15.23
N THR A 94 11.24 7.55 -15.68
CA THR A 94 10.84 7.66 -17.09
C THR A 94 10.72 9.11 -17.53
N TYR A 95 10.22 9.99 -16.64
CA TYR A 95 10.21 11.43 -16.87
C TYR A 95 11.60 12.06 -16.75
N ALA A 96 12.35 11.74 -15.70
CA ALA A 96 13.67 12.30 -15.42
C ALA A 96 14.68 12.04 -16.55
N PHE A 97 14.67 10.84 -17.14
CA PHE A 97 15.57 10.48 -18.24
C PHE A 97 14.96 10.71 -19.63
N HIS A 98 13.79 11.37 -19.72
CA HIS A 98 13.05 11.55 -20.98
C HIS A 98 12.77 10.25 -21.76
N LEU A 99 12.77 9.10 -21.08
CA LEU A 99 12.53 7.78 -21.66
C LEU A 99 11.09 7.63 -22.17
N TRP A 100 10.18 8.53 -21.78
CA TRP A 100 8.82 8.62 -22.32
C TRP A 100 8.77 8.82 -23.84
N LYS A 101 9.84 9.35 -24.46
CA LYS A 101 9.92 9.48 -25.92
C LYS A 101 10.12 8.15 -26.63
N ASN A 102 10.62 7.12 -25.93
CA ASN A 102 10.89 5.83 -26.52
C ASN A 102 9.66 4.91 -26.37
N PRO A 103 8.94 4.58 -27.47
CA PRO A 103 7.73 3.77 -27.40
C PRO A 103 7.99 2.34 -26.90
N VAL A 104 9.21 1.81 -27.12
CA VAL A 104 9.61 0.48 -26.64
C VAL A 104 9.67 0.47 -25.11
N TRP A 105 10.22 1.53 -24.51
CA TRP A 105 10.30 1.64 -23.05
C TRP A 105 8.92 1.78 -22.40
N VAL A 106 8.07 2.63 -22.98
CA VAL A 106 6.69 2.82 -22.51
C VAL A 106 5.89 1.51 -22.61
N GLY A 107 6.02 0.78 -23.73
CA GLY A 107 5.37 -0.52 -23.92
C GLY A 107 5.86 -1.59 -22.93
N ALA A 108 7.17 -1.64 -22.66
CA ALA A 108 7.75 -2.54 -21.67
C ALA A 108 7.24 -2.23 -20.25
N MET A 109 7.16 -0.94 -19.89
CA MET A 109 6.65 -0.52 -18.58
C MET A 109 5.17 -0.87 -18.40
N LEU A 110 4.37 -0.69 -19.45
CA LEU A 110 2.95 -1.04 -19.44
C LEU A 110 2.75 -2.56 -19.31
N THR A 111 3.52 -3.37 -20.03
CA THR A 111 3.46 -4.84 -19.92
C THR A 111 3.88 -5.32 -18.54
N ILE A 112 4.91 -4.72 -17.94
CA ILE A 112 5.29 -4.99 -16.54
C ILE A 112 4.15 -4.63 -15.60
N ALA A 113 3.54 -3.45 -15.73
CA ALA A 113 2.44 -3.02 -14.85
C ALA A 113 1.19 -3.91 -14.96
N ILE A 114 0.84 -4.35 -16.17
CA ILE A 114 -0.24 -5.32 -16.39
C ILE A 114 0.12 -6.67 -15.78
N GLY A 115 1.35 -7.16 -16.00
CA GLY A 115 1.83 -8.44 -15.49
C GLY A 115 1.81 -8.50 -13.96
N THR A 116 2.36 -7.47 -13.29
CA THR A 116 2.35 -7.38 -11.83
C THR A 116 0.94 -7.26 -11.27
N SER A 117 0.05 -6.53 -11.94
CA SER A 117 -1.38 -6.44 -11.57
C SER A 117 -2.08 -7.80 -11.67
N VAL A 118 -1.85 -8.56 -12.74
CA VAL A 118 -2.45 -9.90 -12.94
C VAL A 118 -1.90 -10.89 -11.90
N VAL A 119 -0.60 -10.85 -11.61
CA VAL A 119 0.01 -11.72 -10.59
C VAL A 119 -0.50 -11.38 -9.20
N GLY A 120 -0.60 -10.08 -8.85
CA GLY A 120 -1.19 -9.63 -7.59
C GLY A 120 -2.64 -10.07 -7.46
N TRP A 121 -3.41 -10.00 -8.55
CA TRP A 121 -4.78 -10.48 -8.58
C TRP A 121 -4.90 -12.00 -8.34
N ARG A 122 -3.99 -12.80 -8.91
CA ARG A 122 -3.96 -14.26 -8.68
C ARG A 122 -3.52 -14.65 -7.27
N LYS A 123 -2.72 -13.83 -6.60
CA LYS A 123 -2.21 -14.08 -5.22
C LYS A 123 -3.14 -13.58 -4.11
N GLY A 124 -4.40 -13.25 -4.40
CA GLY A 124 -5.39 -12.85 -3.38
C GLY A 124 -5.43 -11.35 -3.08
N ARG A 125 -5.15 -10.49 -4.07
CA ARG A 125 -5.32 -9.02 -4.00
C ARG A 125 -4.60 -8.34 -2.82
N PRO A 126 -3.29 -8.55 -2.64
CA PRO A 126 -2.54 -7.85 -1.61
C PRO A 126 -2.47 -6.34 -1.86
N ARG A 127 -2.37 -5.54 -0.79
CA ARG A 127 -2.43 -4.06 -0.80
C ARG A 127 -1.48 -3.35 -1.78
N TRP A 128 -0.38 -3.99 -2.18
CA TRP A 128 0.56 -3.43 -3.16
C TRP A 128 0.06 -3.48 -4.61
N THR A 129 -1.00 -4.23 -4.91
CA THR A 129 -1.52 -4.38 -6.28
C THR A 129 -2.23 -3.09 -6.76
N TYR A 130 -2.74 -2.27 -5.84
CA TYR A 130 -3.54 -1.08 -6.16
C TYR A 130 -2.80 -0.01 -6.99
N PRO A 131 -1.56 0.39 -6.64
CA PRO A 131 -0.77 1.30 -7.47
C PRO A 131 -0.58 0.80 -8.91
N TRP A 132 -0.13 -0.44 -9.07
CA TRP A 132 0.09 -1.04 -10.40
C TRP A 132 -1.18 -1.07 -11.24
N LEU A 133 -2.29 -1.36 -10.59
CA LEU A 133 -3.59 -1.36 -11.23
C LEU A 133 -3.97 0.03 -11.72
N GLY A 134 -3.80 1.05 -10.87
CA GLY A 134 -4.04 2.44 -11.25
C GLY A 134 -3.26 2.83 -12.52
N TYR A 135 -1.95 2.55 -12.55
CA TYR A 135 -1.12 2.84 -13.72
C TYR A 135 -1.54 2.06 -14.98
N SER A 136 -1.97 0.80 -14.83
CA SER A 136 -2.46 0.02 -15.97
C SER A 136 -3.76 0.57 -16.57
N LEU A 137 -4.59 1.26 -15.77
CA LEU A 137 -5.85 1.86 -16.19
C LEU A 137 -5.70 3.27 -16.76
N VAL A 138 -4.63 3.99 -16.42
CA VAL A 138 -4.35 5.32 -17.01
C VAL A 138 -4.23 5.23 -18.53
N ALA A 139 -3.53 4.21 -19.06
CA ALA A 139 -3.36 4.04 -20.50
C ALA A 139 -4.69 3.92 -21.27
N PRO A 140 -5.60 2.99 -20.95
CA PRO A 140 -6.90 2.89 -21.63
C PRO A 140 -7.79 4.11 -21.40
N ILE A 141 -7.75 4.74 -20.21
CA ILE A 141 -8.56 5.95 -19.93
C ILE A 141 -8.09 7.15 -20.76
N VAL A 142 -6.79 7.44 -20.75
CA VAL A 142 -6.21 8.56 -21.52
C VAL A 142 -6.41 8.32 -23.02
N SER A 143 -6.16 7.11 -23.48
CA SER A 143 -6.35 6.76 -24.90
C SER A 143 -7.82 6.81 -25.31
N TRP A 144 -8.75 6.42 -24.44
CA TRP A 144 -10.19 6.58 -24.67
C TRP A 144 -10.59 8.06 -24.77
N GLY A 145 -10.09 8.91 -23.87
CA GLY A 145 -10.31 10.35 -23.90
C GLY A 145 -9.82 10.98 -25.22
N LEU A 146 -8.61 10.62 -25.65
CA LEU A 146 -8.05 11.09 -26.93
C LEU A 146 -8.90 10.63 -28.13
N ALA A 147 -9.37 9.37 -28.13
CA ALA A 147 -10.23 8.84 -29.19
C ALA A 147 -11.58 9.59 -29.23
N MET A 148 -12.19 9.85 -28.08
CA MET A 148 -13.41 10.66 -27.98
C MET A 148 -13.21 12.09 -28.47
N SER A 149 -12.09 12.73 -28.12
CA SER A 149 -11.74 14.06 -28.62
C SER A 149 -11.55 14.08 -30.14
N ALA A 150 -10.92 13.06 -30.72
CA ALA A 150 -10.75 12.95 -32.17
C ALA A 150 -12.09 12.81 -32.92
N VAL A 151 -13.00 11.98 -32.39
CA VAL A 151 -14.36 11.82 -32.95
C VAL A 151 -15.16 13.11 -32.79
N GLY A 152 -15.11 13.76 -31.63
CA GLY A 152 -15.80 15.02 -31.36
C GLY A 152 -15.32 16.16 -32.25
N TYR A 153 -14.00 16.29 -32.45
CA TYR A 153 -13.42 17.23 -33.40
C TYR A 153 -13.88 16.96 -34.83
N GLY A 154 -13.89 15.68 -35.25
CA GLY A 154 -14.41 15.27 -36.55
C GLY A 154 -15.85 15.69 -36.78
N ALA A 155 -16.73 15.41 -35.82
CA ALA A 155 -18.14 15.78 -35.89
C ALA A 155 -18.32 17.30 -36.01
N TRP A 156 -17.56 18.09 -35.24
CA TRP A 156 -17.61 19.55 -35.29
C TRP A 156 -17.18 20.12 -36.65
N VAL A 157 -16.10 19.58 -37.23
CA VAL A 157 -15.61 20.03 -38.55
C VAL A 157 -16.60 19.65 -39.66
N VAL A 158 -17.22 18.48 -39.61
CA VAL A 158 -18.27 18.09 -40.56
C VAL A 158 -19.46 19.04 -40.49
N LEU A 159 -19.90 19.41 -39.28
CA LEU A 159 -21.01 20.35 -39.09
C LEU A 159 -20.70 21.77 -39.56
N THR A 160 -19.45 22.21 -39.45
CA THR A 160 -19.04 23.61 -39.76
C THR A 160 -18.52 23.80 -41.18
N GLN A 161 -17.84 22.79 -41.75
CA GLN A 161 -17.13 22.87 -43.02
C GLN A 161 -17.57 21.83 -44.06
N GLY A 162 -18.44 20.87 -43.69
CA GLY A 162 -18.96 19.85 -44.60
C GLY A 162 -17.94 18.82 -45.08
N THR A 163 -16.69 18.88 -44.58
CA THR A 163 -15.61 17.97 -44.97
C THR A 163 -15.16 17.13 -43.78
N LEU A 164 -14.81 15.87 -44.04
CA LEU A 164 -14.21 14.99 -43.02
C LEU A 164 -12.72 15.30 -42.89
N PRO A 165 -12.23 15.78 -41.72
CA PRO A 165 -10.81 16.13 -41.55
C PRO A 165 -9.90 14.90 -41.46
N LEU A 166 -10.46 13.74 -41.06
CA LEU A 166 -9.76 12.45 -40.97
C LEU A 166 -10.43 11.42 -41.89
N SER A 167 -9.67 10.42 -42.31
CA SER A 167 -10.21 9.35 -43.16
C SER A 167 -11.27 8.52 -42.42
N ILE A 168 -12.30 8.07 -43.14
CA ILE A 168 -13.40 7.22 -42.61
C ILE A 168 -12.89 6.00 -41.81
N PRO A 169 -11.82 5.29 -42.23
CA PRO A 169 -11.26 4.18 -41.45
C PRO A 169 -10.79 4.56 -40.04
N ILE A 170 -10.29 5.78 -39.84
CA ILE A 170 -9.84 6.26 -38.52
C ILE A 170 -11.02 6.39 -37.57
N TYR A 171 -12.14 6.95 -38.04
CA TYR A 171 -13.35 7.05 -37.22
C TYR A 171 -13.93 5.68 -36.86
N ILE A 172 -13.98 4.75 -37.81
CA ILE A 172 -14.41 3.37 -37.54
C ILE A 172 -13.51 2.72 -36.48
N ALA A 173 -12.18 2.85 -36.64
CA ALA A 173 -11.22 2.35 -35.66
C ALA A 173 -11.41 2.99 -34.28
N SER A 174 -11.65 4.30 -34.22
CA SER A 174 -11.94 5.02 -32.96
C SER A 174 -13.22 4.53 -32.30
N PHE A 175 -14.32 4.33 -33.04
CA PHE A 175 -15.57 3.80 -32.48
C PHE A 175 -15.43 2.38 -31.94
N VAL A 176 -14.78 1.50 -32.71
CA VAL A 176 -14.47 0.12 -32.26
C VAL A 176 -13.60 0.16 -31.01
N TYR A 177 -12.57 1.01 -30.99
CA TYR A 177 -11.68 1.18 -29.86
C TYR A 177 -12.41 1.72 -28.61
N ILE A 178 -13.30 2.70 -28.79
CA ILE A 178 -14.12 3.27 -27.70
C ILE A 178 -14.96 2.17 -27.06
N GLY A 179 -15.69 1.39 -27.87
CA GLY A 179 -16.52 0.30 -27.37
C GLY A 179 -15.70 -0.79 -26.67
N PHE A 180 -14.57 -1.18 -27.25
CA PHE A 180 -13.67 -2.18 -26.68
C PHE A 180 -13.04 -1.72 -25.35
N SER A 181 -12.56 -0.48 -25.28
CA SER A 181 -11.99 0.11 -24.08
C SER A 181 -13.03 0.19 -22.95
N LEU A 182 -14.25 0.66 -23.27
CA LEU A 182 -15.35 0.74 -22.31
C LEU A 182 -15.74 -0.66 -21.78
N TRP A 183 -15.76 -1.67 -22.66
CA TRP A 183 -16.00 -3.05 -22.28
C TRP A 183 -14.94 -3.59 -21.32
N ILE A 184 -13.65 -3.32 -21.57
CA ILE A 184 -12.56 -3.68 -20.66
C ILE A 184 -12.75 -3.01 -19.31
N VAL A 185 -13.00 -1.70 -19.28
CA VAL A 185 -13.17 -0.95 -18.03
C VAL A 185 -14.37 -1.48 -17.24
N ILE A 186 -15.52 -1.68 -17.87
CA ILE A 186 -16.72 -2.24 -17.21
C ILE A 186 -16.44 -3.64 -16.66
N ARG A 187 -15.81 -4.51 -17.44
CA ARG A 187 -15.46 -5.87 -16.99
C ARG A 187 -14.46 -5.85 -15.83
N PHE A 188 -13.58 -4.87 -15.80
CA PHE A 188 -12.62 -4.68 -14.73
C PHE A 188 -13.29 -4.15 -13.46
N VAL A 189 -14.03 -3.03 -13.56
CA VAL A 189 -14.77 -2.41 -12.46
C VAL A 189 -15.77 -3.39 -11.86
N SER A 190 -16.53 -4.13 -12.68
CA SER A 190 -17.47 -5.13 -12.17
C SER A 190 -16.79 -6.32 -11.47
N ARG A 191 -15.54 -6.64 -11.80
CA ARG A 191 -14.75 -7.65 -11.05
C ARG A 191 -14.14 -7.10 -9.76
N VAL A 192 -13.85 -5.81 -9.71
CA VAL A 192 -13.38 -5.10 -8.50
C VAL A 192 -14.54 -4.84 -7.54
N ALA A 193 -15.73 -4.51 -8.06
CA ALA A 193 -16.91 -4.08 -7.28
C ALA A 193 -17.81 -5.23 -6.79
N ARG A 194 -17.57 -6.47 -7.24
CA ARG A 194 -18.20 -7.67 -6.64
C ARG A 194 -17.64 -7.89 -5.23
N PRO A 195 -18.45 -8.43 -4.30
CA PRO A 195 -18.97 -7.78 -3.10
C PRO A 195 -18.01 -7.77 -1.89
N ASP A 196 -16.76 -7.34 -2.06
CA ASP A 196 -15.84 -7.19 -0.92
C ASP A 196 -15.85 -5.76 -0.32
N TRP A 197 -16.68 -4.85 -0.85
CA TRP A 197 -16.67 -3.42 -0.47
C TRP A 197 -17.68 -3.02 0.63
N VAL A 198 -18.77 -3.79 0.88
CA VAL A 198 -19.80 -3.40 1.88
C VAL A 198 -19.60 -4.04 3.25
N MET A 199 -18.84 -5.13 3.39
CA MET A 199 -18.68 -5.83 4.69
C MET A 199 -17.25 -6.34 4.91
N ALA A 200 -16.33 -5.44 5.22
CA ALA A 200 -15.10 -5.73 5.97
C ALA A 200 -14.65 -4.48 6.73
#